data_AF-A0A0D2GF77-F1
#
_entry.id   AF-A0A0D2GF77-F1
#
_cell.length_a   1.000
_cell.length_b   1.000
_cell.length_c   1.000
_cell.angle_alpha   90.00
_cell.angle_beta   90.00
_cell.angle_gamma   90.00
#
_symmetry.space_group_name_H-M   'P 1'
#
loop_
_entity.id
_entity.type
_entity.pdbx_description
1 polymer ?
#
loop_
_entity_poly.entity_id
_entity_poly.type
_entity_poly.pdbx_seq_one_letter_code
_entity_poly.pdbx_strand_id
1 'polypeptide(L)'
;MAGVRTVTNHTLHDLFNSERAELKEFRRLLEQAVDLSFTKNWEYGGAVYATADGTKIKNSGPTTDQKDSEVRLDVYLKLPEKYTNVVAAYHVHPKPNDVASCKPSGLDKADGQGDLANARSTWPASFYLVVTGRKEPKSGWNLRDRCEISYEGTTSGGNQYRVWYVYPNWT
;
A
#
# COMPACT_ATOMS: atom_id res chain seq x y z
N MET A 1 -12.14 8.38 -21.02
CA MET A 1 -11.69 7.29 -20.13
C MET A 1 -10.20 7.49 -19.90
N ALA A 2 -9.79 7.84 -18.68
CA ALA A 2 -8.37 7.81 -18.34
C ALA A 2 -7.90 6.36 -18.46
N GLY A 3 -6.76 6.13 -19.13
CA GLY A 3 -6.20 4.78 -19.27
C GLY A 3 -5.92 4.16 -17.90
N VAL A 4 -6.09 2.84 -17.79
CA VAL A 4 -5.70 2.09 -16.58
C VAL A 4 -4.21 2.32 -16.35
N ARG A 5 -3.83 2.84 -15.19
CA ARG A 5 -2.42 3.05 -14.83
C ARG A 5 -1.71 1.70 -14.77
N THR A 6 -0.53 1.64 -15.36
CA THR A 6 0.36 0.49 -15.34
C THR A 6 1.72 0.90 -14.79
N VAL A 7 2.30 0.09 -13.92
CA VAL A 7 3.69 0.23 -13.45
C VAL A 7 4.44 -1.04 -13.85
N THR A 8 5.42 -0.91 -14.74
CA THR A 8 6.26 -2.04 -15.22
C THR A 8 5.42 -3.25 -15.66
N ASN A 9 4.42 -3.01 -16.51
CA ASN A 9 3.47 -4.01 -17.03
C ASN A 9 2.49 -4.63 -16.01
N HIS A 10 2.39 -4.08 -14.79
CA HIS A 10 1.40 -4.48 -13.79
C HIS A 10 0.37 -3.38 -13.55
N THR A 11 -0.89 -3.78 -13.43
CA THR A 11 -2.00 -2.93 -12.98
C THR A 11 -2.31 -3.20 -11.51
N LEU A 12 -3.09 -2.32 -10.86
CA LEU A 12 -3.64 -2.62 -9.52
C LEU A 12 -4.48 -3.90 -9.52
N HIS A 13 -5.23 -4.14 -10.60
CA HIS A 13 -6.02 -5.35 -10.76
C HIS A 13 -5.13 -6.61 -10.72
N ASP A 14 -3.96 -6.58 -11.37
CA ASP A 14 -3.03 -7.72 -11.35
C ASP A 14 -2.57 -8.02 -9.92
N LEU A 15 -2.17 -6.99 -9.17
CA LEU A 15 -1.67 -7.15 -7.79
C LEU A 15 -2.66 -7.91 -6.90
N PHE A 16 -3.96 -7.62 -7.04
CA PHE A 16 -4.98 -8.16 -6.13
C PHE A 16 -5.74 -9.37 -6.67
N ASN A 17 -5.89 -9.51 -7.99
CA ASN A 17 -6.74 -10.56 -8.59
C ASN A 17 -5.97 -11.60 -9.41
N SER A 18 -4.64 -11.47 -9.56
CA SER A 18 -3.86 -12.45 -10.31
C SER A 18 -3.65 -13.75 -9.53
N GLU A 19 -3.70 -14.87 -10.26
CA GLU A 19 -3.39 -16.21 -9.74
C GLU A 19 -1.90 -16.55 -9.68
N ARG A 20 -1.02 -15.66 -10.17
CA ARG A 20 0.43 -15.83 -10.12
C ARG A 20 0.91 -16.03 -8.69
N ALA A 21 1.82 -16.99 -8.48
CA ALA A 21 2.32 -17.36 -7.16
C ALA A 21 2.98 -16.18 -6.44
N GLU A 22 3.72 -15.34 -7.16
CA GLU A 22 4.38 -14.15 -6.60
C GLU A 22 3.36 -13.10 -6.15
N LEU A 23 2.26 -12.92 -6.87
CA LEU A 23 1.22 -11.95 -6.50
C LEU A 23 0.33 -12.48 -5.36
N LYS A 24 0.13 -13.80 -5.27
CA LYS A 24 -0.44 -14.45 -4.08
C LYS A 24 0.45 -14.24 -2.85
N GLU A 25 1.76 -14.36 -3.00
CA GLU A 25 2.70 -14.15 -1.90
C GLU A 25 2.73 -12.69 -1.44
N PHE A 26 2.62 -11.73 -2.36
CA PHE A 26 2.41 -10.32 -2.01
C PHE A 26 1.18 -10.15 -1.10
N ARG A 27 0.02 -10.69 -1.50
CA ARG A 27 -1.20 -10.60 -0.69
C ARG A 27 -1.04 -11.25 0.68
N ARG A 28 -0.40 -12.42 0.74
CA ARG A 28 -0.10 -13.11 2.01
C ARG A 28 0.76 -12.25 2.95
N LEU A 29 1.81 -11.62 2.43
CA LEU A 29 2.70 -10.74 3.21
C LEU A 29 2.01 -9.45 3.66
N LEU A 30 1.12 -8.90 2.83
CA LEU A 30 0.29 -7.75 3.19
C LEU A 30 -0.66 -8.12 4.34
N GLU A 31 -1.35 -9.25 4.26
CA GLU A 31 -2.25 -9.73 5.32
C GLU A 31 -1.50 -10.03 6.62
N GLN A 32 -0.31 -10.61 6.53
CA GLN A 32 0.59 -10.78 7.68
C GLN A 32 0.94 -9.42 8.30
N ALA A 33 1.20 -8.39 7.50
CA ALA A 33 1.45 -7.03 7.98
C ALA A 33 0.22 -6.44 8.69
N VAL A 34 -0.99 -6.72 8.19
CA VAL A 34 -2.25 -6.32 8.84
C VAL A 34 -2.40 -6.96 10.21
N ASP A 35 -2.25 -8.28 10.30
CA ASP A 35 -2.36 -9.01 11.57
C ASP A 35 -1.33 -8.53 12.60
N LEU A 36 -0.08 -8.33 12.17
CA LEU A 36 0.97 -7.78 13.02
C LEU A 36 0.65 -6.35 13.46
N SER A 37 0.22 -5.49 12.53
CA SER A 37 -0.09 -4.08 12.83
C SER A 37 -1.18 -3.96 13.87
N PHE A 38 -2.28 -4.70 13.70
CA PHE A 38 -3.44 -4.59 14.59
C PHE A 38 -3.16 -5.24 15.95
N THR A 39 -2.34 -6.29 15.99
CA THR A 39 -1.96 -6.96 17.24
C THR A 39 -0.93 -6.16 18.03
N LYS A 40 0.07 -5.59 17.36
CA LYS A 40 1.21 -4.90 17.99
C LYS A 40 1.03 -3.40 18.11
N ASN A 41 0.00 -2.86 17.45
CA ASN A 41 -0.28 -1.44 17.34
C ASN A 41 0.88 -0.63 16.72
N TRP A 42 1.56 -1.20 15.71
CA TRP A 42 2.65 -0.58 14.97
C TRP A 42 2.38 -0.56 13.48
N GLU A 43 3.01 0.37 12.77
CA GLU A 43 2.96 0.35 11.32
C GLU A 43 3.91 -0.74 10.78
N TYR A 44 3.48 -1.42 9.73
CA TYR A 44 4.31 -2.36 8.98
C TYR A 44 4.20 -2.08 7.49
N GLY A 45 5.23 -2.39 6.72
CA GLY A 45 5.22 -2.13 5.28
C GLY A 45 5.96 -3.16 4.45
N GLY A 46 6.01 -2.91 3.16
CA GLY A 46 6.64 -3.76 2.19
C GLY A 46 6.65 -3.16 0.80
N ALA A 47 7.24 -3.90 -0.14
CA ALA A 47 7.33 -3.49 -1.53
C ALA A 47 7.31 -4.68 -2.48
N VAL A 48 6.81 -4.43 -3.69
CA VAL A 48 6.84 -5.35 -4.82
C VAL A 48 7.87 -4.83 -5.82
N TYR A 49 8.86 -5.64 -6.14
CA TYR A 49 9.90 -5.34 -7.11
C TYR A 49 9.67 -6.11 -8.40
N ALA A 50 10.08 -5.51 -9.52
CA ALA A 50 10.07 -6.18 -10.81
C ALA A 50 11.36 -5.95 -11.61
N THR A 51 11.65 -6.89 -12.52
CA THR A 51 12.64 -6.70 -13.59
C THR A 51 12.20 -5.60 -14.56
N ALA A 52 13.11 -5.13 -15.41
CA ALA A 52 12.84 -4.06 -16.37
C ALA A 52 11.64 -4.35 -17.29
N ASP A 53 11.48 -5.62 -17.67
CA ASP A 53 10.41 -6.14 -18.52
C ASP A 53 9.14 -6.55 -17.75
N GLY A 54 9.16 -6.49 -16.41
CA GLY A 54 8.03 -6.88 -15.56
C GLY A 54 7.81 -8.39 -15.42
N THR A 55 8.68 -9.23 -16.01
CA THR A 55 8.45 -10.68 -16.08
C THR A 55 8.65 -11.37 -14.73
N LYS A 56 9.67 -10.96 -13.97
CA LYS A 56 9.98 -11.51 -12.64
C LYS A 56 9.57 -10.54 -11.55
N ILE A 57 8.95 -11.08 -10.51
CA ILE A 57 8.48 -10.33 -9.34
C ILE A 57 9.18 -10.84 -8.09
N LYS A 58 9.53 -9.92 -7.20
CA LYS A 58 10.01 -10.23 -5.85
C LYS A 58 9.25 -9.38 -4.85
N ASN A 59 8.80 -10.00 -3.77
CA ASN A 59 8.11 -9.30 -2.69
C ASN A 59 9.03 -9.12 -1.50
N SER A 60 8.88 -8.00 -0.82
CA SER A 60 9.35 -7.77 0.53
C SER A 60 8.17 -7.37 1.38
N GLY A 61 8.13 -7.90 2.59
CA GLY A 61 7.14 -7.57 3.60
C GLY A 61 7.82 -7.52 4.96
N PRO A 62 7.04 -7.31 6.03
CA PRO A 62 7.59 -7.18 7.35
C PRO A 62 8.28 -8.48 7.78
N THR A 63 9.51 -8.37 8.30
CA THR A 63 10.10 -9.42 9.12
C THR A 63 9.58 -9.24 10.55
N THR A 64 9.31 -10.33 11.25
CA THR A 64 8.75 -10.32 12.61
C THR A 64 9.61 -9.58 13.65
N ASP A 65 10.84 -9.24 13.27
CA ASP A 65 11.88 -8.73 14.14
C ASP A 65 12.07 -7.21 14.02
N GLN A 66 11.46 -6.55 13.01
CA GLN A 66 11.50 -5.10 12.86
C GLN A 66 10.37 -4.45 13.64
N LYS A 67 10.76 -3.70 14.68
CA LYS A 67 9.89 -3.03 15.64
C LYS A 67 9.99 -1.52 15.45
N ASP A 68 9.60 -1.00 14.29
CA ASP A 68 9.65 0.45 14.09
C ASP A 68 8.25 1.04 14.27
N SER A 69 8.16 2.08 15.11
CA SER A 69 6.96 2.92 15.27
C SER A 69 6.71 3.84 14.07
N GLU A 70 7.64 3.85 13.11
CA GLU A 70 7.59 4.61 11.86
C GLU A 70 8.03 3.68 10.73
N VAL A 71 7.14 3.35 9.77
CA VAL A 71 7.56 2.55 8.61
C VAL A 71 8.42 3.42 7.71
N ARG A 72 9.73 3.13 7.70
CA ARG A 72 10.68 3.75 6.78
C ARG A 72 10.57 3.13 5.39
N LEU A 73 9.58 3.55 4.61
CA LEU A 73 9.36 2.99 3.28
C LEU A 73 10.56 3.22 2.33
N ASP A 74 11.32 4.30 2.52
CA ASP A 74 12.50 4.63 1.72
C ASP A 74 13.57 3.52 1.70
N VAL A 75 13.61 2.65 2.71
CA VAL A 75 14.50 1.48 2.71
C VAL A 75 14.18 0.53 1.55
N TYR A 76 12.93 0.50 1.08
CA TYR A 76 12.49 -0.29 -0.06
C TYR A 76 12.82 0.36 -1.41
N LEU A 77 13.40 1.56 -1.45
CA LEU A 77 14.02 2.08 -2.68
C LEU A 77 15.31 1.32 -3.02
N LYS A 78 15.90 0.60 -2.06
CA LYS A 78 17.06 -0.26 -2.30
C LYS A 78 16.63 -1.52 -3.04
N LEU A 79 16.82 -1.48 -4.35
CA LEU A 79 16.42 -2.57 -5.23
C LEU A 79 17.28 -3.82 -4.99
N PRO A 80 16.66 -5.01 -4.88
CA PRO A 80 17.39 -6.27 -4.89
C PRO A 80 18.17 -6.46 -6.20
N GLU A 81 19.28 -7.20 -6.15
CA GLU A 81 20.08 -7.50 -7.34
C GLU A 81 19.22 -8.08 -8.47
N LYS A 82 19.40 -7.57 -9.70
CA LYS A 82 18.66 -7.93 -10.93
C LYS A 82 17.23 -7.39 -11.03
N TYR A 83 16.72 -6.66 -10.03
CA TYR A 83 15.46 -5.94 -10.11
C TYR A 83 15.72 -4.46 -10.33
N THR A 84 14.92 -3.81 -11.17
CA THR A 84 15.16 -2.42 -11.59
C THR A 84 13.99 -1.50 -11.30
N ASN A 85 12.85 -2.03 -10.85
CA ASN A 85 11.63 -1.27 -10.59
C ASN A 85 11.02 -1.63 -9.25
N VAL A 86 10.42 -0.64 -8.59
CA VAL A 86 9.43 -0.83 -7.53
C VAL A 86 8.05 -0.68 -8.15
N VAL A 87 7.29 -1.77 -8.22
CA VAL A 87 5.92 -1.79 -8.76
C VAL A 87 4.96 -1.17 -7.76
N ALA A 88 5.06 -1.57 -6.50
CA ALA A 88 4.22 -1.05 -5.42
C ALA A 88 5.02 -0.94 -4.13
N ALA A 89 4.69 0.06 -3.31
CA ALA A 89 5.11 0.17 -1.93
C ALA A 89 3.86 0.31 -1.06
N TYR A 90 3.86 -0.33 0.10
CA TYR A 90 2.71 -0.28 1.00
C TYR A 90 3.11 -0.14 2.45
N HIS A 91 2.26 0.52 3.24
CA HIS A 91 2.29 0.46 4.71
C HIS A 91 0.88 0.27 5.28
N VAL A 92 0.83 -0.22 6.50
CA VAL A 92 -0.40 -0.51 7.24
C VAL A 92 -0.50 0.40 8.45
N HIS A 93 -1.65 1.06 8.60
CA HIS A 93 -1.95 1.88 9.80
C HIS A 93 -2.58 1.01 10.91
N PRO A 94 -2.05 1.02 12.15
CA PRO A 94 -2.48 0.09 13.20
C PRO A 94 -3.71 0.48 14.04
N LYS A 95 -4.02 1.77 14.22
CA LYS A 95 -4.93 2.24 15.30
C LYS A 95 -6.40 2.26 14.90
N PRO A 96 -7.34 1.51 15.48
CA PRO A 96 -8.75 1.48 15.04
C PRO A 96 -9.63 2.68 15.48
N ASN A 97 -9.14 3.54 16.37
CA ASN A 97 -9.97 4.51 17.12
C ASN A 97 -9.81 5.97 16.65
N ASP A 98 -8.93 6.25 15.71
CA ASP A 98 -8.88 7.56 15.07
C ASP A 98 -9.64 7.48 13.75
N VAL A 99 -10.50 8.46 13.47
CA VAL A 99 -11.11 8.65 12.12
C VAL A 99 -10.03 8.75 11.02
N ALA A 100 -8.77 8.97 11.40
CA ALA A 100 -7.59 8.88 10.55
C ALA A 100 -7.19 7.46 10.11
N SER A 101 -7.61 6.39 10.78
CA SER A 101 -7.19 5.03 10.48
C SER A 101 -8.01 4.30 9.42
N CYS A 102 -9.05 4.95 8.93
CA CYS A 102 -9.91 4.46 7.86
C CYS A 102 -9.49 5.02 6.49
N LYS A 103 -8.43 5.84 6.43
CA LYS A 103 -7.98 6.56 5.25
C LYS A 103 -6.46 6.81 5.30
N PRO A 104 -5.80 7.11 4.17
CA PRO A 104 -4.45 7.64 4.16
C PRO A 104 -4.26 8.88 5.06
N SER A 105 -3.11 8.98 5.73
CA SER A 105 -2.73 10.10 6.58
C SER A 105 -2.59 11.40 5.79
N GLY A 106 -2.97 12.52 6.43
CA GLY A 106 -2.89 13.87 5.84
C GLY A 106 -3.86 14.18 4.71
N LEU A 107 -4.83 13.31 4.44
CA LEU A 107 -5.90 13.55 3.46
C LEU A 107 -6.81 14.75 3.77
N ASP A 108 -6.91 15.16 5.03
CA ASP A 108 -7.66 16.34 5.49
C ASP A 108 -6.82 17.61 5.54
N LYS A 109 -5.51 17.52 5.28
CA LYS A 109 -4.62 18.67 5.31
C LYS A 109 -4.57 19.32 3.93
N ALA A 110 -4.72 20.64 3.90
CA ALA A 110 -4.69 21.42 2.67
C ALA A 110 -3.31 21.40 1.97
N ASP A 111 -2.24 21.13 2.71
CA ASP A 111 -0.87 21.07 2.22
C ASP A 111 -0.46 19.69 1.67
N GLY A 112 -1.33 18.68 1.79
CA GLY A 112 -1.05 17.33 1.32
C GLY A 112 0.08 16.63 2.06
N GLN A 113 0.31 16.92 3.34
CA GLN A 113 1.28 16.18 4.18
C GLN A 113 0.93 14.68 4.33
N GLY A 114 1.86 13.91 4.90
CA GLY A 114 1.64 12.49 5.24
C GLY A 114 1.73 11.57 4.03
N ASP A 115 0.80 10.62 3.94
CA ASP A 115 0.73 9.60 2.88
C ASP A 115 0.61 10.23 1.49
N LEU A 116 -0.08 11.37 1.43
CA LEU A 116 -0.15 12.17 0.23
C LEU A 116 1.24 12.69 -0.21
N ALA A 117 1.96 13.41 0.66
CA ALA A 117 3.29 13.92 0.32
C ALA A 117 4.23 12.78 -0.13
N ASN A 118 4.21 11.65 0.60
CA ASN A 118 5.00 10.47 0.27
C ASN A 118 4.70 9.91 -1.13
N ALA A 119 3.41 9.78 -1.49
CA ALA A 119 3.01 9.31 -2.82
C ALA A 119 3.56 10.23 -3.92
N ARG A 120 3.53 11.55 -3.74
CA ARG A 120 4.01 12.52 -4.75
C ARG A 120 5.53 12.59 -4.84
N SER A 121 6.21 12.71 -3.70
CA SER A 121 7.64 13.03 -3.67
C SER A 121 8.52 11.80 -3.77
N THR A 122 8.12 10.72 -3.09
CA THR A 122 8.99 9.56 -2.86
C THR A 122 8.61 8.39 -3.76
N TRP A 123 7.31 8.22 -4.03
CA TRP A 123 6.77 7.08 -4.78
C TRP A 123 6.02 7.43 -6.08
N PRO A 124 6.39 8.48 -6.85
CA PRO A 124 5.58 8.91 -8.00
C PRO A 124 5.49 7.85 -9.11
N ALA A 125 6.51 7.00 -9.23
CA ALA A 125 6.61 5.95 -10.26
C ALA A 125 5.95 4.61 -9.87
N SER A 126 5.56 4.43 -8.60
CA SER A 126 5.02 3.17 -8.07
C SER A 126 3.53 3.29 -7.78
N PHE A 127 2.87 2.17 -7.47
CA PHE A 127 1.61 2.20 -6.74
C PHE A 127 1.93 2.42 -5.25
N TYR A 128 1.59 3.59 -4.72
CA TYR A 128 1.66 3.85 -3.29
C TYR A 128 0.36 3.43 -2.62
N LEU A 129 0.45 2.39 -1.80
CA LEU A 129 -0.71 1.72 -1.21
C LEU A 129 -0.74 1.96 0.29
N VAL A 130 -1.88 2.40 0.79
CA VAL A 130 -2.09 2.55 2.23
C VAL A 130 -3.12 1.54 2.68
N VAL A 131 -2.74 0.69 3.62
CA VAL A 131 -3.61 -0.35 4.17
C VAL A 131 -4.17 0.13 5.50
N THR A 132 -5.49 0.01 5.66
CA THR A 132 -6.24 0.59 6.77
C THR A 132 -7.27 -0.41 7.30
N GLY A 133 -7.77 -0.18 8.53
CA GLY A 133 -8.78 -1.03 9.17
C GLY A 133 -10.08 -0.28 9.48
N ARG A 134 -11.22 -1.00 9.36
CA ARG A 134 -12.65 -0.65 9.59
C ARG A 134 -13.51 -0.23 8.39
N LYS A 135 -14.83 -0.44 8.58
CA LYS A 135 -15.85 -0.73 7.56
C LYS A 135 -16.38 0.47 6.79
N GLU A 136 -16.29 1.72 7.27
CA GLU A 136 -16.82 2.87 6.51
C GLU A 136 -16.05 4.17 6.78
N PRO A 137 -15.58 4.88 5.74
CA PRO A 137 -15.26 6.30 5.91
C PRO A 137 -16.53 7.06 6.29
N LYS A 138 -16.40 8.18 7.01
CA LYS A 138 -17.55 9.05 7.31
C LYS A 138 -18.29 9.37 6.00
N SER A 139 -19.62 9.36 6.03
CA SER A 139 -20.43 9.66 4.83
C SER A 139 -20.11 11.07 4.29
N GLY A 140 -20.14 11.23 2.97
CA GLY A 140 -19.92 12.51 2.30
C GLY A 140 -18.49 12.82 1.85
N TRP A 141 -17.56 11.86 1.94
CA TRP A 141 -16.19 12.04 1.46
C TRP A 141 -16.09 11.63 -0.01
N ASN A 142 -15.89 12.62 -0.89
CA ASN A 142 -15.75 12.40 -2.32
C ASN A 142 -14.39 12.98 -2.77
N LEU A 143 -13.41 12.09 -2.95
CA LEU A 143 -12.01 12.44 -3.26
C LEU A 143 -11.49 11.61 -4.44
N ARG A 144 -12.35 11.33 -5.44
CA ARG A 144 -12.05 10.50 -6.62
C ARG A 144 -10.76 10.88 -7.36
N ASP A 145 -10.19 12.05 -7.09
CA ASP A 145 -8.99 12.56 -7.75
C ASP A 145 -7.70 12.44 -6.91
N ARG A 146 -7.75 12.02 -5.63
CA ARG A 146 -6.56 11.93 -4.74
C ARG A 146 -6.26 10.51 -4.25
N CYS A 147 -7.29 9.71 -3.98
CA CYS A 147 -7.14 8.31 -3.62
C CYS A 147 -8.42 7.53 -3.91
N GLU A 148 -8.30 6.22 -4.09
CA GLU A 148 -9.43 5.31 -4.21
C GLU A 148 -9.21 4.03 -3.41
N ILE A 149 -10.30 3.35 -3.02
CA ILE A 149 -10.20 1.99 -2.50
C ILE A 149 -9.91 1.08 -3.69
N SER A 150 -8.75 0.44 -3.68
CA SER A 150 -8.34 -0.50 -4.74
C SER A 150 -8.72 -1.94 -4.41
N TYR A 151 -8.84 -2.28 -3.12
CA TYR A 151 -9.15 -3.63 -2.66
C TYR A 151 -9.70 -3.63 -1.23
N GLU A 152 -10.56 -4.61 -0.92
CA GLU A 152 -11.01 -4.92 0.44
C GLU A 152 -10.76 -6.40 0.74
N GLY A 153 -10.32 -6.72 1.96
CA GLY A 153 -9.97 -8.07 2.35
C GLY A 153 -10.24 -8.38 3.81
N THR A 154 -10.08 -9.66 4.17
CA THR A 154 -10.13 -10.14 5.55
C THR A 154 -8.98 -11.13 5.75
N THR A 155 -8.12 -10.87 6.73
CA THR A 155 -7.00 -11.77 7.04
C THR A 155 -7.52 -13.12 7.57
N SER A 156 -6.65 -14.13 7.63
CA SER A 156 -6.98 -15.43 8.26
C SER A 156 -7.32 -15.30 9.75
N GLY A 157 -6.79 -14.27 10.43
CA GLY A 157 -7.15 -13.90 11.80
C GLY A 157 -8.50 -13.20 11.95
N GLY A 158 -9.23 -12.96 10.85
CA GLY A 158 -10.54 -12.29 10.85
C GLY A 158 -10.47 -10.76 10.82
N ASN A 159 -9.28 -10.17 10.63
CA ASN A 159 -9.13 -8.72 10.59
C ASN A 159 -9.57 -8.19 9.23
N GLN A 160 -10.61 -7.36 9.20
CA GLN A 160 -11.06 -6.67 8.00
C GLN A 160 -10.14 -5.49 7.67
N TYR A 161 -9.77 -5.34 6.40
CA TYR A 161 -8.89 -4.28 5.94
C TYR A 161 -9.28 -3.74 4.56
N ARG A 162 -8.80 -2.53 4.27
CA ARG A 162 -8.90 -1.88 2.96
C ARG A 162 -7.54 -1.45 2.48
N VAL A 163 -7.33 -1.56 1.18
CA VAL A 163 -6.18 -1.00 0.49
C VAL A 163 -6.62 0.22 -0.29
N TRP A 164 -5.98 1.35 0.00
CA TRP A 164 -6.14 2.60 -0.71
C TRP A 164 -4.99 2.76 -1.68
N TYR A 165 -5.30 3.02 -2.94
CA TYR A 165 -4.32 3.57 -3.85
C TYR A 165 -4.34 5.09 -3.74
N VAL A 166 -3.20 5.68 -3.39
CA VAL A 166 -3.01 7.13 -3.40
C VAL A 166 -2.41 7.50 -4.76
N TYR A 167 -3.20 8.19 -5.59
CA TYR A 167 -2.69 8.71 -6.86
C TYR A 167 -1.52 9.62 -6.55
N PRO A 168 -0.40 9.65 -7.29
CA PRO A 168 0.70 10.61 -7.09
C PRO A 168 0.54 11.91 -7.88
N ASN A 169 -0.38 11.95 -8.86
CA ASN A 169 -0.49 13.02 -9.86
C ASN A 169 -1.82 13.78 -9.79
N TRP A 170 -2.28 14.12 -8.58
CA TRP A 170 -3.50 14.89 -8.40
C TRP A 170 -3.25 16.40 -8.52
N THR A 171 -4.26 17.13 -8.99
CA THR A 171 -4.30 18.59 -9.13
C THR A 171 -4.96 19.26 -7.94
#